data_AF-A0A928IUX6-F1
#
_entry.id   AF-A0A928IUX6-F1
#
_cell.length_a   1.000
_cell.length_b   1.000
_cell.length_c   1.000
_cell.angle_alpha   90.00
_cell.angle_beta   90.00
_cell.angle_gamma   90.00
#
_symmetry.space_group_name_H-M   'P 1'
#
loop_
_entity.id
_entity.type
_entity.pdbx_description
1 polymer ?
#
loop_
_entity_poly.entity_id
_entity_poly.type
_entity_poly.pdbx_seq_one_letter_code
_entity_poly.pdbx_strand_id
1 'polypeptide(L)'
;MASLIMHLCAAKALINENKIEGEKENEFLLGTLIPDFSLVPNAHYRTRSNGKRFFNISQFREKYIDKIKTEPLYLGYYLHLVQDVVFRDMMYNEYSWDSKKKGNVTLLYGDYRKLNSYLCEKYLLSEDIIKSFEPCLKAAAKEFIFEPFYLKDCLINDFSIKETGDHYFLTPGISHKFLQKSLDICIAELTALEKESGFINETDYAWKDK
;
A
#
# COMPACT_ATOMS: atom_id res chain seq x y z
N MET A 1 -1.85 -0.05 -8.17
CA MET A 1 -1.98 -0.18 -6.72
C MET A 1 -1.98 -1.65 -6.46
N ALA A 2 -1.19 -2.07 -5.47
CA ALA A 2 -1.13 -3.46 -5.07
C ALA A 2 -2.46 -3.85 -4.41
N SER A 3 -2.65 -5.12 -4.04
CA SER A 3 -3.80 -5.49 -3.22
C SER A 3 -3.62 -5.05 -1.77
N LEU A 4 -4.72 -4.95 -1.02
CA LEU A 4 -4.70 -4.66 0.42
C LEU A 4 -3.77 -5.60 1.19
N ILE A 5 -3.83 -6.90 0.88
CA ILE A 5 -3.00 -7.93 1.50
C ILE A 5 -1.50 -7.72 1.19
N MET A 6 -1.16 -7.30 -0.02
CA MET A 6 0.23 -6.99 -0.36
C MET A 6 0.76 -5.79 0.44
N HIS A 7 -0.06 -4.74 0.62
CA HIS A 7 0.27 -3.59 1.47
C HIS A 7 0.46 -4.01 2.94
N LEU A 8 -0.44 -4.84 3.49
CA LEU A 8 -0.33 -5.38 4.85
C LEU A 8 0.92 -6.27 5.03
N CYS A 9 1.27 -7.09 4.05
CA CYS A 9 2.49 -7.90 4.09
C CYS A 9 3.74 -7.00 4.15
N ALA A 10 3.81 -5.94 3.32
CA ALA A 10 4.92 -4.99 3.35
C ALA A 10 4.97 -4.24 4.69
N ALA A 11 3.80 -3.85 5.22
CA ALA A 11 3.68 -3.19 6.51
C ALA A 11 4.18 -4.07 7.67
N LYS A 12 3.81 -5.35 7.72
CA LYS A 12 4.31 -6.28 8.76
C LYS A 12 5.81 -6.50 8.68
N ALA A 13 6.38 -6.54 7.47
CA ALA A 13 7.83 -6.61 7.33
C ALA A 13 8.51 -5.35 7.92
N LEU A 14 7.97 -4.16 7.64
CA LEU A 14 8.46 -2.90 8.20
C LEU A 14 8.32 -2.84 9.73
N ILE A 15 7.20 -3.29 10.27
CA ILE A 15 6.96 -3.39 11.71
C ILE A 15 8.03 -4.23 12.39
N ASN A 16 8.33 -5.41 11.84
CA ASN A 16 9.34 -6.32 12.39
C ASN A 16 10.75 -5.70 12.37
N GLU A 17 11.14 -5.08 11.25
CA GLU A 17 12.45 -4.43 11.12
C GLU A 17 12.61 -3.22 12.05
N ASN A 18 11.54 -2.44 12.26
CA ASN A 18 11.58 -1.19 13.03
C ASN A 18 11.09 -1.34 14.48
N LYS A 19 10.70 -2.55 14.90
CA LYS A 19 10.21 -2.85 16.25
C LYS A 19 9.04 -1.95 16.68
N ILE A 20 8.08 -1.76 15.78
CA ILE A 20 6.83 -1.04 16.09
C ILE A 20 5.92 -2.03 16.84
N GLU A 21 5.44 -1.68 18.03
CA GLU A 21 4.69 -2.62 18.88
C GLU A 21 3.41 -2.00 19.45
N GLY A 22 2.45 -2.87 19.79
CA GLY A 22 1.23 -2.51 20.52
C GLY A 22 0.27 -1.63 19.71
N GLU A 23 -0.31 -0.61 20.33
CA GLU A 23 -1.29 0.28 19.67
C GLU A 23 -0.70 0.97 18.43
N LYS A 24 0.61 1.27 18.44
CA LYS A 24 1.31 1.88 17.29
C LYS A 24 1.33 0.96 16.08
N GLU A 25 1.41 -0.36 16.30
CA GLU A 25 1.35 -1.35 15.23
C GLU A 25 -0.02 -1.31 14.55
N ASN A 26 -1.09 -1.29 15.34
CA ASN A 26 -2.46 -1.28 14.82
C ASN A 26 -2.78 0.00 14.04
N GLU A 27 -2.37 1.16 14.57
CA GLU A 27 -2.52 2.45 13.88
C GLU A 27 -1.72 2.48 12.58
N PHE A 28 -0.48 1.98 12.60
CA PHE A 28 0.35 1.89 11.41
C PHE A 28 -0.29 1.02 10.33
N LEU A 29 -0.71 -0.20 10.68
CA LEU A 29 -1.37 -1.14 9.77
C LEU A 29 -2.64 -0.53 9.19
N LEU A 30 -3.49 0.10 10.00
CA LEU A 30 -4.68 0.80 9.51
C LEU A 30 -4.29 1.91 8.53
N GLY A 31 -3.27 2.70 8.87
CA GLY A 31 -2.74 3.78 8.03
C GLY A 31 -2.38 3.32 6.63
N THR A 32 -1.79 2.12 6.50
CA THR A 32 -1.41 1.55 5.20
C THR A 32 -2.59 1.15 4.31
N LEU A 33 -3.81 1.08 4.86
CA LEU A 33 -5.02 0.74 4.12
C LEU A 33 -5.79 1.98 3.68
N ILE A 34 -5.70 3.07 4.43
CA ILE A 34 -6.55 4.26 4.26
C ILE A 34 -6.58 4.81 2.83
N PRO A 35 -5.46 4.92 2.09
CA PRO A 35 -5.49 5.50 0.74
C PRO A 35 -6.49 4.80 -0.20
N ASP A 36 -6.61 3.46 -0.09
CA ASP A 36 -7.51 2.65 -0.92
C ASP A 36 -9.01 2.81 -0.56
N PHE A 37 -9.32 3.35 0.62
CA PHE A 37 -10.68 3.50 1.12
C PHE A 37 -11.16 4.95 1.27
N SER A 38 -10.24 5.91 1.19
CA SER A 38 -10.58 7.33 1.37
C SER A 38 -11.51 7.81 0.26
N LEU A 39 -12.58 8.49 0.68
CA LEU A 39 -13.55 9.16 -0.20
C LEU A 39 -13.04 10.53 -0.65
N VAL A 40 -11.91 11.00 -0.12
CA VAL A 40 -11.29 12.25 -0.54
C VAL A 40 -10.82 12.12 -1.99
N PRO A 41 -11.19 13.05 -2.88
CA PRO A 41 -10.65 13.09 -4.22
C PRO A 41 -9.12 13.12 -4.18
N ASN A 42 -8.49 12.15 -4.85
CA ASN A 42 -7.04 12.04 -4.96
C ASN A 42 -6.29 11.62 -3.67
N ALA A 43 -6.82 10.68 -2.90
CA ALA A 43 -6.13 10.09 -1.74
C ALA A 43 -4.74 9.50 -2.06
N HIS A 44 -4.51 9.02 -3.29
CA HIS A 44 -3.19 8.53 -3.71
C HIS A 44 -2.23 9.63 -4.18
N TYR A 45 -2.59 10.92 -4.07
CA TYR A 45 -1.75 12.05 -4.49
C TYR A 45 -1.32 12.00 -5.96
N ARG A 46 -2.11 11.39 -6.84
CA ARG A 46 -1.83 11.40 -8.29
C ARG A 46 -1.89 12.81 -8.84
N THR A 47 -0.85 13.22 -9.55
CA THR A 47 -0.78 14.53 -10.21
C THR A 47 -0.25 14.40 -11.64
N ARG A 48 -0.22 15.52 -12.35
CA ARG A 48 0.32 15.62 -13.71
C ARG A 48 1.15 16.89 -13.86
N SER A 49 2.33 16.75 -14.45
CA SER A 49 3.17 17.88 -14.86
C SER A 49 3.92 17.54 -16.15
N ASN A 50 4.08 18.51 -17.04
CA ASN A 50 4.80 18.36 -18.32
C ASN A 50 4.40 17.11 -19.12
N GLY A 51 3.09 16.83 -19.18
CA GLY A 51 2.53 15.69 -19.91
C GLY A 51 2.75 14.32 -19.25
N LYS A 52 3.44 14.25 -18.12
CA LYS A 52 3.64 13.02 -17.34
C LYS A 52 2.80 13.03 -16.07
N ARG A 53 2.35 11.86 -15.63
CA ARG A 53 1.70 11.61 -14.35
C ARG A 53 2.71 11.04 -13.36
N PHE A 54 2.52 11.32 -12.07
CA PHE A 54 3.29 10.74 -10.97
C PHE A 54 2.45 10.79 -9.68
N PHE A 55 2.91 10.10 -8.63
CA PHE A 55 2.32 10.21 -7.30
C PHE A 55 3.08 11.29 -6.54
N ASN A 56 2.41 12.37 -6.13
CA ASN A 56 2.97 13.51 -5.40
C ASN A 56 3.17 13.22 -3.91
N ILE A 57 4.00 12.25 -3.58
CA ILE A 57 4.20 11.81 -2.18
C ILE A 57 4.87 12.89 -1.32
N SER A 58 5.61 13.80 -1.94
CA SER A 58 6.29 14.94 -1.34
C SER A 58 5.27 15.95 -0.85
N GLN A 59 4.18 16.17 -1.59
CA GLN A 59 3.07 16.99 -1.11
C GLN A 59 2.42 16.42 0.15
N PHE A 60 2.25 15.09 0.25
CA PHE A 60 1.76 14.49 1.50
C PHE A 60 2.80 14.68 2.62
N ARG A 61 4.07 14.39 2.35
CA ARG A 61 5.16 14.52 3.31
C ARG A 61 5.28 15.93 3.86
N GLU A 62 5.38 16.94 3.01
CA GLU A 62 5.49 18.35 3.39
C GLU A 62 4.28 18.81 4.22
N LYS A 63 3.08 18.38 3.85
CA LYS A 63 1.85 18.74 4.55
C LYS A 63 1.75 18.10 5.94
N TYR A 64 2.29 16.90 6.12
CA TYR A 64 2.07 16.09 7.31
C TYR A 64 3.35 15.62 8.01
N ILE A 65 4.50 16.25 7.75
CA ILE A 65 5.81 15.78 8.24
C ILE A 65 5.83 15.61 9.77
N ASP A 66 5.25 16.58 10.50
CA ASP A 66 5.17 16.53 11.97
C ASP A 66 4.36 15.33 12.46
N LYS A 67 3.26 15.01 11.76
CA LYS A 67 2.41 13.86 12.07
C LYS A 67 3.05 12.55 11.63
N ILE A 68 3.70 12.49 10.47
CA ILE A 68 4.42 11.30 9.99
C ILE A 68 5.50 10.86 11.00
N LYS A 69 6.18 11.83 11.64
CA LYS A 69 7.20 11.56 12.66
C LYS A 69 6.66 11.05 13.99
N THR A 70 5.39 11.33 14.31
CA THR A 70 4.86 11.15 15.67
C THR A 70 3.64 10.25 15.76
N GLU A 71 2.88 10.11 14.67
CA GLU A 71 1.62 9.39 14.57
C GLU A 71 1.76 8.21 13.58
N PRO A 72 1.76 6.95 14.07
CA PRO A 72 1.93 5.75 13.24
C PRO A 72 0.90 5.64 12.10
N LEU A 73 -0.32 6.13 12.31
CA LEU A 73 -1.38 6.19 11.30
C LEU A 73 -0.95 6.98 10.04
N TYR A 74 -0.32 8.14 10.24
CA TYR A 74 0.18 8.99 9.17
C TYR A 74 1.41 8.40 8.50
N LEU A 75 2.28 7.76 9.28
CA LEU A 75 3.43 7.04 8.74
C LEU A 75 2.99 5.86 7.85
N GLY A 76 1.98 5.09 8.28
CA GLY A 76 1.39 4.01 7.49
C GLY A 76 0.81 4.52 6.17
N TYR A 77 0.08 5.63 6.20
CA TYR A 77 -0.43 6.27 4.98
C TYR A 77 0.72 6.68 4.05
N TYR A 78 1.75 7.35 4.59
CA TYR A 78 2.89 7.80 3.80
C TYR A 78 3.59 6.62 3.11
N LEU A 79 3.88 5.55 3.85
CA LEU A 79 4.56 4.38 3.31
C LEU A 79 3.68 3.57 2.34
N HIS A 80 2.35 3.63 2.46
CA HIS A 80 1.47 3.14 1.38
C HIS A 80 1.76 3.87 0.07
N LEU A 81 1.84 5.20 0.07
CA LEU A 81 2.10 5.97 -1.15
C LEU A 81 3.45 5.60 -1.78
N VAL A 82 4.47 5.38 -0.94
CA VAL A 82 5.79 4.88 -1.36
C VAL A 82 5.66 3.50 -2.02
N GLN A 83 4.95 2.56 -1.39
CA GLN A 83 4.68 1.24 -1.96
C GLN A 83 3.93 1.32 -3.30
N ASP A 84 3.05 2.29 -3.46
CA ASP A 84 2.29 2.51 -4.68
C ASP A 84 3.18 2.93 -5.86
N VAL A 85 4.19 3.77 -5.57
CA VAL A 85 5.26 4.13 -6.53
C VAL A 85 6.05 2.87 -6.94
N VAL A 86 6.49 2.07 -5.96
CA VAL A 86 7.26 0.84 -6.19
C VAL A 86 6.47 -0.16 -7.03
N PHE A 87 5.22 -0.43 -6.64
CA PHE A 87 4.36 -1.35 -7.37
C PHE A 87 4.17 -0.90 -8.81
N ARG A 88 3.89 0.38 -9.01
CA ARG A 88 3.65 0.92 -10.35
C ARG A 88 4.90 0.80 -11.23
N ASP A 89 6.06 1.21 -10.73
CA ASP A 89 7.32 1.11 -11.47
C ASP A 89 7.60 -0.33 -11.89
N MET A 90 7.47 -1.25 -10.94
CA MET A 90 7.68 -2.67 -11.16
C MET A 90 6.71 -3.22 -12.22
N MET A 91 5.42 -2.93 -12.13
CA MET A 91 4.42 -3.41 -13.08
C MET A 91 4.69 -2.91 -14.50
N TYR A 92 4.87 -1.60 -14.68
CA TYR A 92 4.81 -0.97 -16.00
C TYR A 92 6.18 -0.74 -16.66
N ASN A 93 7.23 -0.51 -15.88
CA ASN A 93 8.57 -0.25 -16.40
C ASN A 93 9.40 -1.53 -16.39
N GLU A 94 9.37 -2.29 -15.29
CA GLU A 94 10.19 -3.50 -15.17
C GLU A 94 9.56 -4.70 -15.89
N TYR A 95 8.30 -4.99 -15.61
CA TYR A 95 7.60 -6.16 -16.18
C TYR A 95 6.78 -5.84 -17.45
N SER A 96 6.76 -4.57 -17.87
CA SER A 96 6.05 -4.14 -19.09
C SER A 96 4.59 -4.59 -19.16
N TRP A 97 3.91 -4.67 -18.01
CA TRP A 97 2.49 -5.01 -17.94
C TRP A 97 1.65 -4.00 -18.72
N ASP A 98 0.76 -4.49 -19.58
CA ASP A 98 -0.15 -3.65 -20.36
C ASP A 98 -1.58 -3.74 -19.81
N SER A 99 -2.03 -2.67 -19.15
CA SER A 99 -3.38 -2.57 -18.62
C SER A 99 -4.45 -2.28 -19.69
N LYS A 100 -4.06 -1.89 -20.92
CA LYS A 100 -5.00 -1.61 -22.01
C LYS A 100 -5.40 -2.84 -22.80
N LYS A 101 -4.60 -3.91 -22.76
CA LYS A 101 -4.93 -5.17 -23.42
C LYS A 101 -6.23 -5.72 -22.83
N LYS A 102 -7.22 -5.95 -23.69
CA LYS A 102 -8.56 -6.39 -23.28
C LYS A 102 -8.48 -7.63 -22.40
N GLY A 103 -9.11 -7.56 -21.21
CA GLY A 103 -9.15 -8.67 -20.25
C GLY A 103 -7.98 -8.71 -19.27
N ASN A 104 -6.85 -8.04 -19.52
CA ASN A 104 -5.69 -8.08 -18.63
C ASN A 104 -6.02 -7.61 -17.21
N VAL A 105 -6.78 -6.53 -17.07
CA VAL A 105 -7.20 -6.02 -15.75
C VAL A 105 -8.02 -7.06 -14.98
N THR A 106 -8.97 -7.73 -15.65
CA THR A 106 -9.78 -8.80 -15.03
C THR A 106 -8.92 -10.00 -14.61
N LEU A 107 -7.94 -10.37 -15.44
CA LEU A 107 -6.99 -11.44 -15.13
C LEU A 107 -6.10 -11.07 -13.93
N LEU A 108 -5.65 -9.82 -13.84
CA LEU A 108 -4.90 -9.31 -12.69
C LEU A 108 -5.73 -9.36 -11.39
N TYR A 109 -7.03 -9.01 -11.44
CA TYR A 109 -7.91 -9.21 -10.29
C TYR A 109 -8.08 -10.69 -9.92
N GLY A 110 -8.04 -11.59 -10.90
CA GLY A 110 -7.99 -13.03 -10.64
C GLY A 110 -6.70 -13.46 -9.94
N ASP A 111 -5.56 -12.90 -10.34
CA ASP A 111 -4.29 -13.14 -9.68
C ASP A 111 -4.29 -12.61 -8.25
N TYR A 112 -4.87 -11.43 -7.98
CA TYR A 112 -4.98 -10.91 -6.63
C TYR A 112 -5.73 -11.86 -5.69
N ARG A 113 -6.84 -12.47 -6.12
CA ARG A 113 -7.58 -13.40 -5.25
C ARG A 113 -6.74 -14.61 -4.85
N LYS A 114 -6.05 -15.23 -5.81
CA LYS A 114 -5.15 -16.37 -5.56
C LYS A 114 -3.95 -15.98 -4.70
N LEU A 115 -3.37 -14.82 -5.01
CA LEU A 115 -2.20 -14.30 -4.32
C LEU A 115 -2.54 -13.91 -2.88
N ASN A 116 -3.69 -13.28 -2.64
CA ASN A 116 -4.16 -12.92 -1.31
C ASN A 116 -4.29 -14.18 -0.43
N SER A 117 -4.88 -15.27 -0.95
CA SER A 117 -4.93 -16.55 -0.24
C SER A 117 -3.54 -17.05 0.17
N TYR A 118 -2.59 -17.06 -0.76
CA TYR A 118 -1.20 -17.47 -0.52
C TYR A 118 -0.47 -16.58 0.50
N LEU A 119 -0.60 -15.25 0.36
CA LEU A 119 0.06 -14.29 1.24
C LEU A 119 -0.50 -14.33 2.65
N CYS A 120 -1.83 -14.47 2.81
CA CYS A 120 -2.44 -14.60 4.12
C CYS A 120 -1.93 -15.82 4.88
N GLU A 121 -1.78 -16.96 4.21
CA GLU A 121 -1.21 -18.17 4.81
C GLU A 121 0.27 -17.98 5.15
N LYS A 122 1.08 -17.51 4.21
CA LYS A 122 2.53 -17.38 4.38
C LYS A 122 2.93 -16.39 5.49
N TYR A 123 2.22 -15.27 5.59
CA TYR A 123 2.53 -14.18 6.52
C TYR A 123 1.64 -14.19 7.77
N LEU A 124 0.86 -15.26 7.95
CA LEU A 124 -0.06 -15.45 9.08
C LEU A 124 -0.94 -14.20 9.28
N LEU A 125 -1.57 -13.76 8.19
CA LEU A 125 -2.59 -12.71 8.24
C LEU A 125 -3.96 -13.36 8.42
N SER A 126 -4.70 -12.87 9.41
CA SER A 126 -6.07 -13.30 9.69
C SER A 126 -6.97 -12.09 9.90
N GLU A 127 -8.27 -12.35 9.95
CA GLU A 127 -9.29 -11.36 10.30
C GLU A 127 -9.11 -10.74 11.70
N ASP A 128 -8.28 -11.32 12.58
CA ASP A 128 -8.04 -10.75 13.91
C ASP A 128 -7.40 -9.36 13.85
N ILE A 129 -6.70 -9.04 12.76
CA ILE A 129 -6.20 -7.68 12.49
C ILE A 129 -7.34 -6.64 12.45
N ILE A 130 -8.55 -7.05 12.03
CA ILE A 130 -9.70 -6.15 11.96
C ILE A 130 -10.14 -5.72 13.35
N LYS A 131 -10.08 -6.64 14.32
CA LYS A 131 -10.39 -6.36 15.72
C LYS A 131 -9.37 -5.40 16.32
N SER A 132 -8.11 -5.48 15.89
CA SER A 132 -7.04 -4.62 16.39
C SER A 132 -7.20 -3.16 15.96
N PHE A 133 -7.95 -2.89 14.88
CA PHE A 133 -8.25 -1.53 14.42
C PHE A 133 -9.37 -0.83 15.20
N GLU A 134 -10.23 -1.57 15.92
CA GLU A 134 -11.42 -1.00 16.56
C GLU A 134 -11.17 0.23 17.45
N PRO A 135 -10.07 0.30 18.24
CA PRO A 135 -9.78 1.46 19.06
C PRO A 135 -9.58 2.76 18.27
N CYS A 136 -8.97 2.71 17.09
CA CYS A 136 -8.61 3.89 16.29
C CYS A 136 -9.49 4.10 15.05
N LEU A 137 -10.26 3.09 14.63
CA LEU A 137 -10.98 3.07 13.35
C LEU A 137 -11.95 4.23 13.18
N LYS A 138 -12.74 4.56 14.21
CA LYS A 138 -13.72 5.66 14.13
C LYS A 138 -13.05 7.02 13.98
N ALA A 139 -11.94 7.24 14.68
CA ALA A 139 -11.18 8.48 14.59
C ALA A 139 -10.51 8.62 13.22
N ALA A 140 -9.85 7.55 12.75
CA ALA A 140 -9.24 7.51 11.43
C ALA A 140 -10.25 7.74 10.30
N ALA A 141 -11.43 7.12 10.39
CA ALA A 141 -12.50 7.28 9.40
C ALA A 141 -13.03 8.71 9.30
N LYS A 142 -13.07 9.43 10.42
CA LYS A 142 -13.42 10.85 10.42
C LYS A 142 -12.31 11.71 9.82
N GLU A 143 -11.06 11.45 10.20
CA GLU A 143 -9.90 12.23 9.76
C GLU A 143 -9.65 12.10 8.25
N PHE A 144 -9.71 10.88 7.72
CA PHE A 144 -9.39 10.56 6.33
C PHE A 144 -10.61 10.30 5.45
N ILE A 145 -11.81 10.46 6.01
CA ILE A 145 -13.11 10.40 5.34
C ILE A 145 -13.26 9.09 4.56
N PHE A 146 -13.52 7.99 5.27
CA PHE A 146 -13.84 6.68 4.67
C PHE A 146 -14.93 5.95 5.44
N GLU A 147 -15.54 4.94 4.81
CA GLU A 147 -16.57 4.11 5.44
C GLU A 147 -15.94 2.92 6.17
N PRO A 148 -15.97 2.87 7.53
CA PRO A 148 -15.32 1.81 8.30
C PRO A 148 -15.82 0.41 7.98
N PHE A 149 -17.14 0.28 7.78
CA PHE A 149 -17.77 -1.01 7.50
C PHE A 149 -17.33 -1.56 6.15
N TYR A 150 -17.19 -0.69 5.14
CA TYR A 150 -16.72 -1.11 3.83
C TYR A 150 -15.27 -1.62 3.87
N LEU A 151 -14.39 -0.96 4.63
CA LEU A 151 -13.02 -1.44 4.86
C LEU A 151 -13.02 -2.84 5.50
N LYS A 152 -13.84 -3.03 6.55
CA LYS A 152 -13.97 -4.33 7.23
C LYS A 152 -14.45 -5.42 6.26
N ASP A 153 -15.50 -5.15 5.49
CA ASP A 153 -16.07 -6.12 4.54
C ASP A 153 -15.07 -6.53 3.46
N CYS A 154 -14.30 -5.56 2.92
CA CYS A 154 -13.25 -5.84 1.95
C CYS A 154 -12.15 -6.75 2.54
N LEU A 155 -11.70 -6.47 3.76
CA LEU A 155 -10.70 -7.30 4.43
C LEU A 155 -11.22 -8.71 4.74
N ILE A 156 -12.46 -8.84 5.23
CA ILE A 156 -13.09 -10.15 5.49
C ILE A 156 -13.14 -10.97 4.20
N ASN A 157 -13.50 -10.34 3.08
CA ASN A 157 -13.51 -11.00 1.79
C ASN A 157 -12.10 -11.49 1.38
N ASP A 158 -11.08 -10.63 1.50
CA ASP A 158 -9.70 -10.99 1.18
C ASP A 158 -9.11 -12.08 2.08
N PHE A 159 -9.54 -12.18 3.35
CA PHE A 159 -9.11 -13.25 4.26
C PHE A 159 -9.86 -14.57 4.05
N SER A 160 -11.13 -14.51 3.63
CA SER A 160 -12.00 -15.67 3.47
C SER A 160 -11.84 -16.38 2.12
N ILE A 161 -11.49 -15.66 1.05
CA ILE A 161 -11.25 -16.27 -0.25
C ILE A 161 -10.05 -17.23 -0.18
N LYS A 162 -10.30 -18.48 -0.58
CA LYS A 162 -9.28 -19.52 -0.77
C LYS A 162 -9.28 -19.95 -2.22
N GLU A 163 -8.76 -19.09 -3.10
CA GLU A 163 -8.59 -19.42 -4.52
C GLU A 163 -7.17 -19.93 -4.75
N THR A 164 -7.04 -21.02 -5.52
CA THR A 164 -5.74 -21.63 -5.85
C THR A 164 -5.62 -21.82 -7.35
N GLY A 165 -4.40 -22.14 -7.81
CA GLY A 165 -4.10 -22.42 -9.22
C GLY A 165 -3.12 -21.43 -9.83
N ASP A 166 -3.00 -21.50 -11.16
CA ASP A 166 -2.00 -20.73 -11.88
C ASP A 166 -2.34 -19.24 -11.92
N HIS A 167 -1.30 -18.41 -11.80
CA HIS A 167 -1.40 -16.97 -11.94
C HIS A 167 -1.13 -16.61 -13.41
N TYR A 168 -1.87 -15.64 -13.93
CA TYR A 168 -1.70 -15.14 -15.30
C TYR A 168 -0.43 -14.29 -15.43
N PHE A 169 -0.22 -13.40 -14.47
CA PHE A 169 0.90 -12.46 -14.45
C PHE A 169 1.47 -12.32 -13.04
N LEU A 170 0.65 -11.95 -12.05
CA LEU A 170 1.13 -11.59 -10.71
C LEU A 170 1.33 -12.85 -9.86
N THR A 171 2.50 -13.45 -9.97
CA THR A 171 2.88 -14.68 -9.25
C THR A 171 3.38 -14.41 -7.82
N PRO A 172 3.49 -15.45 -6.96
CA PRO A 172 4.21 -15.37 -5.69
C PRO A 172 5.65 -14.85 -5.79
N GLY A 173 6.34 -15.14 -6.91
CA GLY A 173 7.70 -14.62 -7.14
C GLY A 173 7.72 -13.11 -7.34
N ILE A 174 6.78 -12.58 -8.15
CA ILE A 174 6.64 -11.14 -8.36
C ILE A 174 6.18 -10.44 -7.08
N SER A 175 5.26 -11.03 -6.33
CA SER A 175 4.80 -10.45 -5.07
C SER A 175 5.93 -10.35 -4.04
N HIS A 176 6.76 -11.38 -3.87
CA HIS A 176 7.92 -11.31 -2.99
C HIS A 176 8.92 -10.24 -3.43
N LYS A 177 9.15 -10.09 -4.74
CA LYS A 177 10.00 -9.02 -5.27
C LYS A 177 9.45 -7.64 -4.92
N PHE A 178 8.14 -7.46 -5.04
CA PHE A 178 7.47 -6.24 -4.60
C PHE A 178 7.66 -6.00 -3.10
N LEU A 179 7.48 -7.02 -2.26
CA LEU A 179 7.63 -6.91 -0.81
C LEU A 179 9.05 -6.51 -0.43
N GLN A 180 10.07 -7.15 -1.02
CA GLN A 180 11.46 -6.82 -0.77
C GLN A 180 11.80 -5.39 -1.22
N LYS A 181 11.46 -5.03 -2.47
CA LYS A 181 11.72 -3.66 -2.97
C LYS A 181 11.01 -2.60 -2.14
N SER A 182 9.76 -2.87 -1.76
CA SER A 182 8.98 -1.97 -0.90
C SER A 182 9.64 -1.80 0.46
N LEU A 183 10.12 -2.90 1.07
CA LEU A 183 10.84 -2.85 2.34
C LEU A 183 12.10 -2.00 2.24
N ASP A 184 12.95 -2.29 1.24
CA ASP A 184 14.23 -1.58 1.03
C ASP A 184 14.00 -0.07 0.85
N ILE A 185 13.04 0.30 0.01
CA ILE A 185 12.76 1.71 -0.31
C ILE A 185 12.06 2.41 0.85
N CYS A 186 11.15 1.73 1.57
CA CYS A 186 10.52 2.30 2.76
C CYS A 186 11.54 2.52 3.89
N ILE A 187 12.50 1.62 4.08
CA ILE A 187 13.60 1.82 5.05
C ILE A 187 14.46 3.03 4.66
N ALA A 188 14.76 3.18 3.37
CA ALA A 188 15.49 4.35 2.87
C ALA A 188 14.70 5.65 3.09
N GLU A 189 13.37 5.63 2.88
CA GLU A 189 12.46 6.74 3.20
C GLU A 189 12.47 7.08 4.69
N LEU A 190 12.34 6.07 5.56
CA LEU A 190 12.40 6.27 7.02
C LEU A 190 13.71 6.94 7.45
N THR A 191 14.83 6.54 6.86
CA THR A 191 16.15 7.15 7.11
C THR A 191 16.20 8.60 6.60
N ALA A 192 15.60 8.89 5.43
CA ALA A 192 15.56 10.24 4.87
C ALA A 192 14.66 11.19 5.68
N LEU A 193 13.60 10.67 6.32
CA LEU A 193 12.68 11.43 7.17
C LEU A 193 13.35 11.99 8.42
N GLU A 194 14.44 11.38 8.91
CA GLU A 194 15.25 11.94 10.01
C GLU A 194 15.80 13.34 9.67
N LYS A 195 16.03 13.59 8.39
CA LYS A 195 16.50 14.88 7.83
C LYS A 195 15.38 15.70 7.21
N GLU A 196 14.12 15.37 7.49
CA GLU A 196 12.92 16.01 6.92
C GLU A 196 12.91 16.03 5.39
N SER A 197 13.53 15.01 4.80
CA SER A 197 13.64 14.82 3.36
C SER A 197 12.93 13.52 2.93
N GLY A 198 12.83 13.31 1.62
CA GLY A 198 12.39 12.04 1.04
C GLY A 198 13.54 11.36 0.32
N PHE A 199 13.50 10.04 0.25
CA PHE A 199 14.46 9.25 -0.54
C PHE A 199 14.05 9.20 -2.03
N ILE A 200 12.77 8.97 -2.30
CA ILE A 200 12.18 8.96 -3.63
C ILE A 200 12.10 10.40 -4.15
N ASN A 201 12.66 10.60 -5.34
CA ASN A 201 12.25 11.66 -6.23
C ASN A 201 11.19 11.13 -7.20
N GLU A 202 9.94 11.51 -7.01
CA GLU A 202 8.79 10.95 -7.75
C GLU A 202 8.84 11.23 -9.25
N THR A 203 9.52 12.30 -9.64
CA THR A 203 9.63 12.67 -11.05
C THR A 203 10.45 11.64 -11.84
N ASP A 204 11.32 10.90 -11.18
CA ASP A 204 12.06 9.76 -11.76
C ASP A 204 11.12 8.58 -12.07
N TYR A 205 10.00 8.49 -11.35
CA TYR A 205 8.96 7.47 -11.52
C TYR A 205 7.78 7.95 -12.38
N ALA A 206 7.87 9.16 -12.95
CA ALA A 206 6.81 9.77 -13.73
C ALA A 206 6.60 9.07 -15.09
N TRP A 207 5.35 8.92 -15.50
CA TRP A 207 4.97 8.20 -16.71
C TRP A 207 4.12 9.02 -17.66
N LYS A 208 4.22 8.75 -18.95
CA LYS A 208 3.28 9.31 -19.94
C LYS A 208 2.00 8.49 -19.95
N ASP A 209 0.91 9.15 -20.33
CA ASP A 209 -0.25 8.42 -20.85
C ASP A 209 0.22 7.72 -22.12
N LYS A 210 0.53 6.42 -22.01
CA LYS A 210 0.55 5.53 -23.17
C LYS A 210 -0.87 5.45 -23.72
#